data_AF-A0A1F8LC26-F1
#
_entry.id   AF-A0A1F8LC26-F1
#
_cell.length_a   1.000
_cell.length_b   1.000
_cell.length_c   1.000
_cell.angle_alpha   90.00
_cell.angle_beta   90.00
_cell.angle_gamma   90.00
#
_symmetry.space_group_name_H-M   'P 1'
#
loop_
_entity.id
_entity.type
_entity.pdbx_description
1 polymer ?
#
loop_
_entity_poly.entity_id
_entity_poly.type
_entity_poly.pdbx_seq_one_letter_code
_entity_poly.pdbx_strand_id
1 'polypeptide(L)'
;MARAKRTDRSEARRQHREQLRLEQETEETADEAPAATSTPAPQRRGLFSMFRLPNVREDARAFPSVVRHSHAIWLPTVIISGTFAVGLLPGATSADGSLLATIFRFAFQFVLLPPAFLAVFMAGFLAPRAQWLAGGLAGAIATVFYAALVMILGNASVDTLQQGITVTAVVLVAYLPIYFLMGGLGGWYRRWLRQTSERNRARAEEKRKVQARDARQKTRVAPSRR
;
A
#
# COMPACT_ATOMS: atom_id res chain seq x y z
N MET A 1 -0.76 -24.38 -45.74
CA MET A 1 0.19 -23.25 -45.54
C MET A 1 0.16 -22.84 -44.07
N ALA A 2 1.19 -23.19 -43.29
CA ALA A 2 1.25 -22.96 -41.85
C ALA A 2 2.20 -21.78 -41.52
N ARG A 3 1.72 -20.88 -40.67
CA ARG A 3 2.26 -19.56 -40.34
C ARG A 3 3.45 -19.65 -39.40
N ALA A 4 4.66 -19.43 -39.92
CA ALA A 4 5.88 -19.24 -39.13
C ALA A 4 5.82 -17.90 -38.37
N LYS A 5 5.47 -17.93 -37.08
CA LYS A 5 5.64 -16.77 -36.19
C LYS A 5 5.72 -17.23 -34.73
N ARG A 6 6.84 -16.88 -34.06
CA ARG A 6 7.12 -16.84 -32.60
C ARG A 6 8.14 -17.83 -32.01
N THR A 7 9.24 -18.14 -32.69
CA THR A 7 10.43 -18.77 -32.05
C THR A 7 11.51 -17.76 -31.65
N ASP A 8 11.48 -16.56 -32.23
CA ASP A 8 12.53 -15.54 -32.10
C ASP A 8 12.80 -15.08 -30.65
N ARG A 9 11.73 -14.87 -29.87
CA ARG A 9 11.85 -14.46 -28.45
C ARG A 9 12.32 -15.62 -27.55
N SER A 10 11.99 -16.86 -27.88
CA SER A 10 12.46 -18.03 -27.12
C SER A 10 13.93 -18.33 -27.43
N GLU A 11 14.35 -18.17 -28.68
CA GLU A 11 15.73 -18.33 -29.12
C GLU A 11 16.63 -17.24 -28.52
N ALA A 12 16.19 -15.98 -28.50
CA ALA A 12 16.93 -14.90 -27.83
C ALA A 12 17.15 -15.17 -26.32
N ARG A 13 16.15 -15.77 -25.63
CA ARG A 13 16.28 -16.15 -24.21
C ARG A 13 17.17 -17.38 -23.99
N ARG A 14 17.34 -18.21 -25.00
CA ARG A 14 18.22 -19.37 -24.95
C ARG A 14 19.66 -18.94 -25.21
N GLN A 15 19.90 -18.14 -26.24
CA GLN A 15 21.21 -17.55 -26.54
C GLN A 15 21.74 -16.70 -25.39
N HIS A 16 20.89 -15.92 -24.73
CA HIS A 16 21.31 -15.14 -23.56
C HIS A 16 21.71 -16.01 -22.36
N ARG A 17 21.09 -17.19 -22.19
CA ARG A 17 21.47 -18.16 -21.14
C ARG A 17 22.76 -18.90 -21.49
N GLU A 18 22.96 -19.23 -22.76
CA GLU A 18 24.20 -19.84 -23.25
C GLU A 18 25.37 -18.85 -23.14
N GLN A 19 25.17 -17.56 -23.46
CA GLN A 19 26.17 -16.50 -23.26
C GLN A 19 26.57 -16.35 -21.79
N LEU A 20 25.60 -16.29 -20.86
CA LEU A 20 25.90 -16.20 -19.42
C LEU A 20 26.66 -17.44 -18.92
N ARG A 21 26.37 -18.63 -19.45
CA ARG A 21 27.09 -19.86 -19.08
C ARG A 21 28.52 -19.85 -19.61
N LEU A 22 28.73 -19.38 -20.84
CA LEU A 22 30.06 -19.23 -21.44
C LEU A 22 30.87 -18.15 -20.74
N GLU A 23 30.25 -17.04 -20.34
CA GLU A 23 30.89 -16.00 -19.51
C GLU A 23 31.31 -16.57 -18.15
N GLN A 24 30.48 -17.39 -17.49
CA GLN A 24 30.85 -18.07 -16.25
C GLN A 24 31.95 -19.12 -16.43
N GLU A 25 31.91 -19.93 -17.48
CA GLU A 25 32.98 -20.90 -17.79
C GLU A 25 34.30 -20.19 -18.14
N THR A 26 34.23 -19.01 -18.80
CA THR A 26 35.41 -18.19 -19.09
C THR A 26 35.96 -17.50 -17.83
N GLU A 27 35.09 -17.06 -16.91
CA GLU A 27 35.48 -16.50 -15.60
C GLU A 27 36.09 -17.57 -14.68
N GLU A 28 35.56 -18.80 -14.63
CA GLU A 28 36.16 -19.92 -13.87
C GLU A 28 37.53 -20.34 -14.39
N THR A 29 37.81 -20.14 -15.69
CA THR A 29 39.14 -20.41 -16.28
C THR A 29 40.11 -19.22 -16.11
N ALA A 30 39.62 -18.05 -15.70
CA ALA A 30 40.40 -16.83 -15.54
C ALA A 30 40.75 -16.49 -14.07
N ASP A 31 40.35 -17.32 -13.11
CA ASP A 31 40.52 -17.09 -11.66
C ASP A 31 41.95 -17.33 -11.13
N GLU A 32 42.96 -17.18 -12.00
CA GLU A 32 44.39 -17.12 -11.63
C GLU A 32 44.99 -15.78 -12.09
N ALA A 33 44.33 -14.66 -11.76
CA ALA A 33 44.89 -13.30 -11.83
C ALA A 33 44.14 -12.32 -10.89
N PRO A 34 44.80 -11.30 -10.30
CA PRO A 34 44.31 -10.66 -9.07
C PRO A 34 43.15 -9.67 -9.30
N ALA A 35 42.09 -9.89 -8.51
CA ALA A 35 41.05 -8.99 -8.04
C ALA A 35 40.97 -7.58 -8.66
N ALA A 36 40.16 -7.44 -9.72
CA ALA A 36 39.60 -6.16 -10.12
C ALA A 36 38.29 -5.90 -9.36
N THR A 37 38.21 -4.72 -8.73
CA THR A 37 37.09 -4.20 -7.97
C THR A 37 35.77 -4.28 -8.74
N SER A 38 34.94 -5.28 -8.42
CA SER A 38 33.61 -5.43 -9.02
C SER A 38 32.69 -4.30 -8.52
N THR A 39 32.24 -3.47 -9.45
CA THR A 39 31.18 -2.49 -9.18
C THR A 39 29.90 -3.30 -8.93
N PRO A 40 29.20 -3.13 -7.79
CA PRO A 40 28.08 -3.99 -7.46
C PRO A 40 26.96 -3.80 -8.50
N ALA A 41 26.64 -4.89 -9.21
CA ALA A 41 25.48 -4.95 -10.09
C ALA A 41 24.23 -4.46 -9.33
N PRO A 42 23.30 -3.72 -9.95
CA PRO A 42 22.13 -3.22 -9.27
C PRO A 42 21.28 -4.40 -8.78
N GLN A 43 21.45 -4.76 -7.51
CA GLN A 43 20.67 -5.80 -6.86
C GLN A 43 19.20 -5.46 -7.07
N ARG A 44 18.50 -6.34 -7.79
CA ARG A 44 17.07 -6.24 -8.01
C ARG A 44 16.39 -6.42 -6.66
N ARG A 45 16.21 -5.31 -5.92
CA ARG A 45 15.43 -5.25 -4.68
C ARG A 45 14.06 -5.86 -4.95
N GLY A 46 13.86 -7.09 -4.49
CA GLY A 46 12.61 -7.82 -4.65
C GLY A 46 11.47 -7.10 -3.94
N LEU A 47 10.21 -7.42 -4.30
CA LEU A 47 9.01 -6.84 -3.68
C LEU A 47 9.06 -6.94 -2.14
N PHE A 48 9.68 -8.02 -1.63
CA PHE A 48 9.79 -8.28 -0.20
C PHE A 48 10.91 -7.51 0.52
N SER A 49 11.87 -6.94 -0.21
CA SER A 49 12.91 -6.06 0.39
C SER A 49 12.35 -4.77 1.00
N MET A 50 11.07 -4.48 0.73
CA MET A 50 10.33 -3.36 1.30
C MET A 50 9.69 -3.67 2.67
N PHE A 51 9.58 -4.96 3.05
CA PHE A 51 9.15 -5.36 4.38
C PHE A 51 10.32 -5.18 5.36
N ARG A 52 10.50 -3.95 5.83
CA ARG A 52 11.31 -3.70 7.03
C ARG A 52 10.48 -4.04 8.25
N LEU A 53 11.08 -4.77 9.19
CA LEU A 53 10.52 -5.00 10.51
C LEU A 53 10.16 -3.64 11.15
N PRO A 54 8.96 -3.48 11.73
CA PRO A 54 8.56 -2.26 12.40
C PRO A 54 9.48 -1.95 13.59
N ASN A 55 9.96 -0.71 13.70
CA ASN A 55 10.68 -0.24 14.88
C ASN A 55 9.68 0.11 15.98
N VAL A 56 9.17 -0.91 16.68
CA VAL A 56 8.07 -0.79 17.66
C VAL A 56 8.29 0.32 18.69
N ARG A 57 9.51 0.43 19.23
CA ARG A 57 9.87 1.41 20.26
C ARG A 57 9.84 2.85 19.74
N GLU A 58 10.39 3.07 18.55
CA GLU A 58 10.43 4.41 17.95
C GLU A 58 9.04 4.83 17.50
N ASP A 59 8.27 3.92 16.91
CA ASP A 59 6.90 4.13 16.51
C ASP A 59 6.00 4.49 17.71
N ALA A 60 6.14 3.78 18.83
CA ALA A 60 5.37 4.06 20.05
C ALA A 60 5.68 5.45 20.64
N ARG A 61 6.96 5.85 20.66
CA ARG A 61 7.38 7.20 21.11
C ARG A 61 6.89 8.31 20.18
N ALA A 62 6.88 8.01 18.89
CA ALA A 62 6.44 8.89 17.82
C ALA A 62 4.93 9.12 17.79
N PHE A 63 4.16 8.13 18.24
CA PHE A 63 2.72 8.03 18.02
C PHE A 63 1.91 9.20 18.59
N PRO A 64 2.13 9.69 19.82
CA PRO A 64 1.35 10.81 20.37
C PRO A 64 1.40 12.07 19.51
N SER A 65 2.55 12.33 18.88
CA SER A 65 2.71 13.45 17.94
C SER A 65 1.93 13.22 16.64
N VAL A 66 1.87 11.98 16.14
CA VAL A 66 1.06 11.61 14.96
C VAL A 66 -0.43 11.83 15.25
N VAL A 67 -0.91 11.38 16.41
CA VAL A 67 -2.33 11.53 16.79
C VAL A 67 -2.75 12.99 16.83
N ARG A 68 -1.88 13.89 17.34
CA ARG A 68 -2.22 15.31 17.53
C ARG A 68 -2.05 16.18 16.29
N HIS A 69 -1.06 15.88 15.43
CA HIS A 69 -0.65 16.81 14.35
C HIS A 69 -0.81 16.23 12.95
N SER A 70 -1.11 14.94 12.83
CA SER A 70 -1.26 14.29 11.53
C SER A 70 -2.72 14.10 11.17
N HIS A 71 -3.04 14.37 9.90
CA HIS A 71 -4.32 14.04 9.27
C HIS A 71 -4.60 12.53 9.25
N ALA A 72 -3.62 11.70 9.59
CA ALA A 72 -3.72 10.25 9.59
C ALA A 72 -4.75 9.67 10.58
N ILE A 73 -5.03 10.36 11.69
CA ILE A 73 -6.07 9.93 12.64
C ILE A 73 -7.32 10.76 12.42
N TRP A 74 -7.17 12.09 12.33
CA TRP A 74 -8.32 12.98 12.23
C TRP A 74 -9.19 12.71 11.00
N LEU A 75 -8.59 12.49 9.82
CA LEU A 75 -9.38 12.27 8.60
C LEU A 75 -10.21 10.97 8.67
N PRO A 76 -9.64 9.79 8.99
CA PRO A 76 -10.44 8.58 9.22
C PRO A 76 -11.49 8.76 10.32
N THR A 77 -11.16 9.43 11.43
CA THR A 77 -12.12 9.69 12.51
C THR A 77 -13.30 10.51 12.02
N VAL A 78 -13.09 11.58 11.25
CA VAL A 78 -14.18 12.37 10.67
C VAL A 78 -15.07 11.53 9.74
N ILE A 79 -14.48 10.66 8.91
CA ILE A 79 -15.24 9.77 8.02
C ILE A 79 -16.05 8.74 8.83
N ILE A 80 -15.47 8.17 9.88
CA ILE A 80 -16.16 7.26 10.82
C ILE A 80 -17.33 7.98 11.48
N SER A 81 -17.09 9.17 12.06
CA SER A 81 -18.12 9.96 12.73
C SER A 81 -19.22 10.39 11.77
N GLY A 82 -18.89 10.75 10.53
CA GLY A 82 -19.89 11.07 9.50
C GLY A 82 -20.75 9.86 9.12
N THR A 83 -20.14 8.69 8.97
CA THR A 83 -20.87 7.44 8.67
C THR A 83 -21.75 7.03 9.84
N PHE A 84 -21.27 7.19 11.07
CA PHE A 84 -22.07 7.01 12.29
C PHE A 84 -23.26 7.96 12.36
N ALA A 85 -23.05 9.27 12.11
CA ALA A 85 -24.11 10.27 12.16
C ALA A 85 -25.21 10.00 11.13
N VAL A 86 -24.84 9.61 9.91
CA VAL A 86 -25.82 9.19 8.89
C VAL A 86 -26.52 7.90 9.31
N GLY A 87 -25.81 6.95 9.93
CA GLY A 87 -26.40 5.71 10.44
C GLY A 87 -27.44 5.89 11.55
N LEU A 88 -27.45 7.03 12.25
CA LEU A 88 -28.50 7.40 13.21
C LEU A 88 -29.81 7.84 12.53
N LEU A 89 -29.78 8.18 11.24
CA LEU A 89 -30.96 8.64 10.53
C LEU A 89 -31.93 7.47 10.27
N PRO A 90 -33.25 7.66 10.46
CA PRO A 90 -34.24 6.66 10.11
C PRO A 90 -34.12 6.26 8.63
N GLY A 91 -34.05 4.96 8.36
CA GLY A 91 -33.93 4.45 6.99
C GLY A 91 -32.53 4.62 6.37
N ALA A 92 -31.49 5.02 7.11
CA ALA A 92 -30.14 5.14 6.55
C ALA A 92 -29.64 3.83 5.91
N THR A 93 -30.03 2.69 6.47
CA THR A 93 -29.72 1.35 5.96
C THR A 93 -30.86 0.74 5.13
N SER A 94 -31.90 1.53 4.80
CA SER A 94 -33.03 1.05 3.99
C SER A 94 -32.53 0.47 2.67
N ALA A 95 -33.26 -0.50 2.12
CA ALA A 95 -32.93 -1.19 0.88
C ALA A 95 -33.21 -0.35 -0.39
N ASP A 96 -33.45 0.96 -0.24
CA ASP A 96 -33.79 1.84 -1.35
C ASP A 96 -32.67 1.81 -2.41
N GLY A 97 -33.04 1.59 -3.67
CA GLY A 97 -32.09 1.41 -4.79
C GLY A 97 -31.34 2.68 -5.22
N SER A 98 -31.37 3.74 -4.40
CA SER A 98 -30.73 5.02 -4.74
C SER A 98 -29.20 4.91 -4.71
N LEU A 99 -28.53 5.70 -5.55
CA LEU A 99 -27.07 5.78 -5.56
C LEU A 99 -26.52 6.21 -4.19
N LEU A 100 -27.19 7.17 -3.53
CA LEU A 100 -26.78 7.69 -2.22
C LEU A 100 -26.87 6.60 -1.13
N ALA A 101 -27.96 5.84 -1.09
CA ALA A 101 -28.09 4.71 -0.16
C ALA A 101 -27.05 3.63 -0.43
N THR A 102 -26.74 3.36 -1.70
CA THR A 102 -25.68 2.43 -2.09
C THR A 102 -24.31 2.89 -1.57
N ILE A 103 -23.94 4.15 -1.81
CA ILE A 103 -22.69 4.74 -1.30
C ILE A 103 -22.62 4.66 0.22
N PHE A 104 -23.73 4.99 0.91
CA PHE A 104 -23.78 4.88 2.36
C PHE A 104 -23.60 3.45 2.84
N ARG A 105 -24.23 2.44 2.22
CA ARG A 105 -24.01 1.02 2.59
C ARG A 105 -22.56 0.61 2.43
N PHE A 106 -21.88 1.06 1.37
CA PHE A 106 -20.44 0.86 1.22
C PHE A 106 -19.64 1.54 2.33
N ALA A 107 -19.96 2.79 2.64
CA ALA A 107 -19.32 3.51 3.76
C ALA A 107 -19.55 2.77 5.08
N PHE A 108 -20.79 2.41 5.39
CA PHE A 108 -21.16 1.65 6.57
C PHE A 108 -20.36 0.34 6.67
N GLN A 109 -20.33 -0.45 5.60
CA GLN A 109 -19.65 -1.75 5.56
C GLN A 109 -18.13 -1.67 5.72
N PHE A 110 -17.49 -0.66 5.14
CA PHE A 110 -16.03 -0.59 5.07
C PHE A 110 -15.39 0.43 6.01
N VAL A 111 -16.16 1.40 6.52
CA VAL A 111 -15.69 2.48 7.41
C VAL A 111 -16.12 2.25 8.85
N LEU A 112 -17.33 1.73 9.09
CA LEU A 112 -17.89 1.68 10.43
C LEU A 112 -18.03 0.25 10.96
N LEU A 113 -18.59 -0.67 10.17
CA LEU A 113 -18.84 -2.04 10.59
C LEU A 113 -17.52 -2.81 10.80
N PRO A 114 -17.29 -3.41 11.99
CA PRO A 114 -16.10 -4.20 12.24
C PRO A 114 -16.01 -5.44 11.33
N PRO A 115 -14.86 -5.71 10.69
CA PRO A 115 -13.65 -4.88 10.66
C PRO A 115 -13.74 -3.70 9.68
N ALA A 116 -13.49 -2.48 10.18
CA ALA A 116 -13.55 -1.22 9.42
C ALA A 116 -12.38 -1.02 8.44
N PHE A 117 -12.26 -1.91 7.45
CA PHE A 117 -11.09 -2.04 6.57
C PHE A 117 -10.64 -0.73 5.93
N LEU A 118 -11.55 0.06 5.35
CA LEU A 118 -11.20 1.27 4.62
C LEU A 118 -10.69 2.36 5.56
N ALA A 119 -11.36 2.59 6.69
CA ALA A 119 -10.94 3.59 7.68
C ALA A 119 -9.56 3.25 8.27
N VAL A 120 -9.37 1.98 8.63
CA VAL A 120 -8.11 1.45 9.17
C VAL A 120 -6.97 1.55 8.16
N PHE A 121 -7.22 1.14 6.91
CA PHE A 121 -6.24 1.22 5.84
C PHE A 121 -5.86 2.67 5.53
N MET A 122 -6.84 3.58 5.46
CA MET A 122 -6.61 5.00 5.25
C MET A 122 -5.74 5.59 6.37
N ALA A 123 -6.01 5.25 7.63
CA ALA A 123 -5.20 5.71 8.75
C ALA A 123 -3.73 5.31 8.60
N GLY A 124 -3.48 4.05 8.26
CA GLY A 124 -2.14 3.54 7.98
C GLY A 124 -1.47 4.20 6.76
N PHE A 125 -2.24 4.40 5.69
CA PHE A 125 -1.76 5.03 4.45
C PHE A 125 -1.35 6.49 4.67
N LEU A 126 -2.13 7.27 5.44
CA LEU A 126 -1.85 8.67 5.70
C LEU A 126 -0.75 8.87 6.76
N ALA A 127 -0.56 7.92 7.69
CA ALA A 127 0.38 8.05 8.81
C ALA A 127 1.83 8.21 8.34
N PRO A 128 2.55 9.31 8.67
CA PRO A 128 3.94 9.49 8.25
C PRO A 128 4.88 8.44 8.86
N ARG A 129 4.58 8.02 10.11
CA ARG A 129 5.28 7.00 10.92
C ARG A 129 4.25 6.26 11.77
N ALA A 130 4.61 5.13 12.40
CA ALA A 130 3.69 4.34 13.24
C ALA A 130 2.37 3.93 12.54
N GLN A 131 2.47 3.56 11.26
CA GLN A 131 1.34 3.21 10.38
C GLN A 131 0.45 2.06 10.92
N TRP A 132 1.05 1.07 11.59
CA TRP A 132 0.31 -0.02 12.23
C TRP A 132 -0.49 0.49 13.43
N LEU A 133 0.10 1.31 14.31
CA LEU A 133 -0.60 1.94 15.44
C LEU A 133 -1.75 2.85 14.97
N ALA A 134 -1.56 3.56 13.85
CA ALA A 134 -2.62 4.38 13.28
C ALA A 134 -3.83 3.56 12.84
N GLY A 135 -3.61 2.42 12.18
CA GLY A 135 -4.69 1.49 11.83
C GLY A 135 -5.36 0.89 13.08
N GLY A 136 -4.56 0.45 14.05
CA GLY A 136 -5.06 -0.07 15.33
C GLY A 136 -5.99 0.92 16.04
N LEU A 137 -5.57 2.18 16.16
CA LEU A 137 -6.37 3.24 16.79
C LEU A 137 -7.63 3.56 15.98
N ALA A 138 -7.54 3.70 14.66
CA ALA A 138 -8.70 3.98 13.82
C ALA A 138 -9.74 2.84 13.88
N GLY A 139 -9.30 1.59 13.90
CA GLY A 139 -10.18 0.43 14.04
C GLY A 139 -10.83 0.33 15.42
N ALA A 140 -10.09 0.70 16.48
CA ALA A 140 -10.66 0.83 17.82
C ALA A 140 -11.74 1.90 17.87
N ILE A 141 -11.49 3.08 17.30
CA ILE A 141 -12.48 4.16 17.20
C ILE A 141 -13.72 3.69 16.43
N ALA A 142 -13.55 3.07 15.26
CA ALA A 142 -14.68 2.55 14.47
C ALA A 142 -15.51 1.52 15.25
N THR A 143 -14.85 0.61 15.98
CA THR A 143 -15.52 -0.39 16.81
C THR A 143 -16.36 0.24 17.92
N VAL A 144 -15.84 1.28 18.58
CA VAL A 144 -16.57 2.04 19.61
C VAL A 144 -17.76 2.77 19.01
N PHE A 145 -17.60 3.43 17.87
CA PHE A 145 -18.71 4.12 17.19
C PHE A 145 -19.78 3.15 16.70
N TYR A 146 -19.39 1.99 16.16
CA TYR A 146 -20.34 0.95 15.77
C TYR A 146 -21.10 0.39 16.97
N ALA A 147 -20.41 0.11 18.08
CA ALA A 147 -21.05 -0.34 19.32
C ALA A 147 -22.06 0.68 19.84
N ALA A 148 -21.67 1.97 19.88
CA ALA A 148 -22.56 3.05 20.27
C ALA A 148 -23.78 3.12 19.35
N LEU A 149 -23.60 2.94 18.03
CA LEU A 149 -24.70 2.94 17.07
C LEU A 149 -25.71 1.83 17.38
N VAL A 150 -25.23 0.60 17.59
CA VAL A 150 -26.07 -0.55 17.91
C VAL A 150 -26.82 -0.33 19.23
N MET A 151 -26.17 0.23 20.25
CA MET A 151 -26.81 0.52 21.54
C MET A 151 -27.90 1.60 21.42
N ILE A 152 -27.65 2.65 20.64
CA ILE A 152 -28.59 3.75 20.45
C ILE A 152 -29.81 3.28 19.65
N LEU A 153 -29.61 2.62 18.51
CA LEU A 153 -30.72 2.13 17.68
C LEU A 153 -31.47 0.96 18.34
N GLY A 154 -30.79 0.20 19.20
CA GLY A 154 -31.36 -0.93 19.92
C GLY A 154 -32.19 -0.57 21.15
N ASN A 155 -32.30 0.72 21.52
CA ASN A 155 -32.97 1.18 22.74
C ASN A 155 -32.48 0.43 24.00
N ALA A 156 -31.16 0.39 24.20
CA ALA A 156 -30.54 -0.42 25.23
C ALA A 156 -31.05 -0.10 26.66
N SER A 157 -31.52 -1.13 27.38
CA SER A 157 -31.70 -1.13 28.84
C SER A 157 -30.36 -1.23 29.57
N VAL A 158 -30.34 -0.99 30.89
CA VAL A 158 -29.13 -1.08 31.72
C VAL A 158 -28.42 -2.44 31.60
N ASP A 159 -29.18 -3.55 31.62
CA ASP A 159 -28.61 -4.89 31.46
C ASP A 159 -27.98 -5.10 30.07
N THR A 160 -28.61 -4.55 29.02
CA THR A 160 -28.06 -4.61 27.66
C THR A 160 -26.84 -3.71 27.46
N LEU A 161 -26.66 -2.66 28.27
CA LEU A 161 -25.43 -1.85 28.25
C LEU A 161 -24.23 -2.67 28.74
N GLN A 162 -24.38 -3.40 29.85
CA GLN A 162 -23.29 -4.23 30.39
C GLN A 162 -22.92 -5.37 29.42
N GLN A 163 -23.92 -6.02 28.81
CA GLN A 163 -23.69 -7.01 27.77
C GLN A 163 -23.04 -6.38 26.53
N GLY A 164 -23.50 -5.20 26.10
CA GLY A 164 -22.97 -4.50 24.95
C GLY A 164 -21.50 -4.06 25.14
N ILE A 165 -21.11 -3.61 26.33
CA ILE A 165 -19.71 -3.30 26.66
C ILE A 165 -18.85 -4.57 26.54
N THR A 166 -19.34 -5.70 27.08
CA THR A 166 -18.64 -6.98 27.02
C THR A 166 -18.45 -7.45 25.57
N VAL A 167 -19.51 -7.42 24.77
CA VAL A 167 -19.45 -7.78 23.35
C VAL A 167 -18.51 -6.84 22.60
N THR A 168 -18.55 -5.54 22.88
CA THR A 168 -17.65 -4.55 22.26
C THR A 168 -16.20 -4.85 22.58
N ALA A 169 -15.88 -5.19 23.84
CA ALA A 169 -14.54 -5.57 24.24
C ALA A 169 -14.06 -6.85 23.51
N VAL A 170 -14.92 -7.87 23.41
CA VAL A 170 -14.62 -9.11 22.68
C VAL A 170 -14.36 -8.84 21.19
N VAL A 171 -15.23 -8.07 20.54
CA VAL A 171 -15.07 -7.67 19.13
C VAL A 171 -13.78 -6.87 18.93
N LEU A 172 -13.50 -5.92 19.81
CA LEU A 172 -12.29 -5.12 19.75
C LEU A 172 -11.04 -5.99 19.87
N VAL A 173 -10.98 -6.90 20.83
CA VAL A 173 -9.85 -7.83 21.02
C VAL A 173 -9.69 -8.76 19.81
N ALA A 174 -10.79 -9.29 19.28
CA ALA A 174 -10.77 -10.19 18.13
C ALA A 174 -10.24 -9.51 16.86
N TYR A 175 -10.60 -8.25 16.62
CA TYR A 175 -10.20 -7.51 15.41
C TYR A 175 -8.96 -6.64 15.58
N LEU A 176 -8.46 -6.43 16.80
CA LEU A 176 -7.27 -5.63 17.08
C LEU A 176 -6.05 -6.03 16.20
N PRO A 177 -5.70 -7.32 16.06
CA PRO A 177 -4.57 -7.74 15.23
C PRO A 177 -4.78 -7.38 13.75
N ILE A 178 -6.01 -7.52 13.26
CA ILE A 178 -6.38 -7.17 11.89
C ILE A 178 -6.26 -5.67 11.66
N TYR A 179 -6.62 -4.85 12.65
CA TYR A 179 -6.48 -3.39 12.57
C TYR A 179 -5.03 -2.94 12.47
N PHE A 180 -4.15 -3.51 13.30
CA PHE A 180 -2.72 -3.24 13.20
C PHE A 180 -2.13 -3.67 11.85
N LEU A 181 -2.52 -4.87 11.38
CA LEU A 181 -2.05 -5.42 10.11
C LEU A 181 -2.50 -4.57 8.91
N MET A 182 -3.76 -4.14 8.88
CA MET A 182 -4.26 -3.28 7.81
C MET A 182 -3.67 -1.88 7.83
N GLY A 183 -3.43 -1.30 9.02
CA GLY A 183 -2.67 -0.06 9.13
C GLY A 183 -1.25 -0.20 8.57
N GLY A 184 -0.58 -1.31 8.90
CA GLY A 184 0.71 -1.67 8.32
C GLY A 184 0.67 -1.81 6.80
N LEU A 185 -0.36 -2.47 6.27
CA LEU A 185 -0.55 -2.64 4.82
C LEU A 185 -0.73 -1.29 4.12
N GLY A 186 -1.51 -0.37 4.70
CA GLY A 186 -1.72 0.97 4.17
C GLY A 186 -0.42 1.75 4.00
N GLY A 187 0.42 1.79 5.03
CA GLY A 187 1.70 2.49 4.94
C GLY A 187 2.74 1.76 4.07
N TRP A 188 2.69 0.43 3.94
CA TRP A 188 3.45 -0.32 2.93
C TRP A 188 3.04 0.08 1.52
N TYR A 189 1.73 0.11 1.23
CA TYR A 189 1.19 0.47 -0.08
C TYR A 189 1.61 1.89 -0.50
N ARG A 190 1.59 2.86 0.43
CA ARG A 190 2.11 4.22 0.16
C ARG A 190 3.57 4.19 -0.26
N ARG A 191 4.42 3.45 0.45
CA ARG A 191 5.86 3.37 0.14
C ARG A 191 6.10 2.70 -1.20
N TRP A 192 5.35 1.64 -1.50
CA TRP A 192 5.40 0.96 -2.78
C TRP A 192 5.01 1.89 -3.94
N LEU A 193 3.94 2.67 -3.80
CA LEU A 193 3.52 3.66 -4.80
C LEU A 193 4.59 4.73 -5.03
N ARG A 194 5.20 5.25 -3.96
CA ARG A 194 6.29 6.24 -4.08
C ARG A 194 7.47 5.68 -4.85
N GLN A 195 7.95 4.49 -4.48
CA GLN A 195 9.09 3.86 -5.14
C GLN A 195 8.80 3.51 -6.61
N THR A 196 7.61 3.02 -6.93
CA THR A 196 7.24 2.72 -8.32
C THR A 196 7.18 4.00 -9.16
N SER A 197 6.64 5.09 -8.60
CA SER A 197 6.61 6.39 -9.26
C SER A 197 8.02 6.96 -9.50
N GLU A 198 8.92 6.86 -8.53
CA GLU A 198 10.32 7.30 -8.64
C GLU A 198 11.08 6.50 -9.70
N ARG A 199 10.92 5.17 -9.72
CA ARG A 199 11.52 4.30 -10.73
C ARG A 199 11.02 4.62 -12.14
N ASN A 200 9.73 4.90 -12.28
CA ASN A 200 9.15 5.27 -13.56
C ASN A 200 9.66 6.64 -14.05
N ARG A 201 9.81 7.61 -13.14
CA ARG A 201 10.41 8.93 -13.44
C ARG A 201 11.87 8.80 -13.88
N ALA A 202 12.68 8.04 -13.14
CA ALA A 202 14.09 7.80 -13.50
C ALA A 202 14.24 7.17 -14.88
N ARG A 203 13.41 6.16 -15.20
CA ARG A 203 13.39 5.53 -16.54
C ARG A 203 12.96 6.50 -17.64
N ALA A 204 12.02 7.39 -17.36
CA ALA A 204 11.58 8.40 -18.33
C ALA A 204 12.69 9.42 -18.61
N GLU A 205 13.42 9.85 -17.57
CA GLU A 205 14.58 10.74 -17.70
C GLU A 205 15.74 10.08 -18.47
N GLU A 206 16.02 8.82 -18.20
CA GLU A 206 17.05 8.06 -18.93
C GLU A 206 16.71 7.96 -20.42
N LYS A 207 15.46 7.61 -20.76
CA LYS A 207 14.99 7.61 -22.15
C LYS A 207 15.13 8.97 -22.82
N ARG A 208 14.80 10.06 -22.12
CA ARG A 208 14.99 11.43 -22.62
C ARG A 208 16.47 11.75 -22.87
N LYS A 209 17.37 11.32 -22.00
CA LYS A 209 18.83 11.50 -22.18
C LYS A 209 19.36 10.71 -23.38
N VAL A 210 18.92 9.46 -23.56
CA VAL A 210 19.29 8.65 -24.74
C VAL A 210 18.76 9.29 -26.02
N GLN A 211 17.48 9.68 -26.06
CA GLN A 211 16.91 10.38 -27.22
C GLN A 211 17.64 11.69 -27.53
N ALA A 212 18.03 12.46 -26.52
CA ALA A 212 18.83 13.68 -26.71
C ALA A 212 20.23 13.38 -27.26
N ARG A 213 20.87 12.28 -26.84
CA ARG A 213 22.16 11.83 -27.39
C ARG A 213 22.01 11.39 -28.84
N ASP A 214 20.99 10.60 -29.17
CA ASP A 214 20.71 10.15 -30.54
C ASP A 214 20.40 11.32 -31.47
N ALA A 215 19.64 12.31 -30.99
CA ALA A 215 19.34 13.53 -31.74
C ALA A 215 20.61 14.32 -32.07
N ARG A 216 21.52 14.50 -31.08
CA ARG A 216 22.82 15.16 -31.27
C ARG A 216 23.73 14.40 -32.24
N GLN A 217 23.75 13.06 -32.17
CA GLN A 217 24.49 12.25 -33.13
C GLN A 217 23.95 12.40 -34.55
N LYS A 218 22.62 12.39 -34.73
CA LYS A 218 22.00 12.62 -36.05
C LYS A 218 22.31 14.01 -36.62
N THR A 219 22.34 15.06 -35.80
CA THR A 219 22.72 16.41 -36.27
C THR A 219 24.18 16.49 -36.69
N ARG A 220 25.08 15.77 -35.99
CA ARG A 220 26.52 15.75 -36.30
C ARG A 220 26.86 14.98 -37.59
N VAL A 221 26.04 13.99 -37.95
CA VAL A 221 26.26 13.13 -39.12
C VAL A 221 25.54 13.65 -40.37
N ALA A 222 24.64 14.63 -40.27
CA ALA A 222 23.98 15.23 -41.42
C ALA A 222 25.02 15.95 -42.31
N PRO A 223 25.32 15.46 -43.52
CA PRO A 223 26.27 16.12 -44.40
C PRO A 223 25.69 17.47 -44.83
N SER A 224 26.52 18.51 -44.79
CA SER A 224 26.20 19.80 -45.39
C SER A 224 26.00 19.58 -46.89
N ARG A 225 24.74 19.44 -47.32
CA ARG A 225 24.38 19.57 -48.74
C ARG A 225 24.67 21.01 -49.14
N ARG A 226 25.83 21.22 -49.76
CA ARG A 226 26.13 22.32 -50.66
C ARG A 226 26.09 21.79 -52.07
#